data_AF-A0A645CS01-F1
#
_entry.id   AF-A0A645CS01-F1
#
_cell.length_a   1.000
_cell.length_b   1.000
_cell.length_c   1.000
_cell.angle_alpha   90.00
_cell.angle_beta   90.00
_cell.angle_gamma   90.00
#
_symmetry.space_group_name_H-M   'P 1'
#
loop_
_entity.id
_entity.type
_entity.pdbx_description
1 polymer ?
#
loop_
_entity_poly.entity_id
_entity_poly.type
_entity_poly.pdbx_seq_one_letter_code
_entity_poly.pdbx_strand_id
1 'polypeptide(L)' 'MPEEYRQAFELNRIHGLKYKEIAASLHVSERTIEERIGKALKFLRHYLRDFFIWISFLLYL' A
#
# COMPACT_ATOMS: atom_id res chain seq x y z
N MET A 1 8.81 -2.01 -2.46
CA MET A 1 8.07 -1.48 -1.29
C MET A 1 8.63 -2.14 -0.03
N PRO A 2 8.90 -1.39 1.05
CA PRO A 2 9.31 -1.95 2.35
C PRO A 2 8.24 -2.87 2.97
N GLU A 3 8.68 -3.90 3.69
CA GLU A 3 7.80 -4.94 4.21
C GLU A 3 6.74 -4.40 5.18
N GLU A 4 7.10 -3.47 6.06
CA GLU A 4 6.16 -2.85 7.00
C GLU A 4 4.98 -2.14 6.30
N TYR A 5 5.22 -1.61 5.09
CA TYR A 5 4.20 -0.88 4.33
C TYR A 5 3.26 -1.88 3.66
N ARG A 6 3.83 -2.97 3.14
CA ARG A 6 3.09 -4.10 2.58
C ARG A 6 2.20 -4.73 3.65
N GLN A 7 2.78 -5.08 4.79
CA GLN A 7 2.06 -5.72 5.89
C GLN A 7 0.86 -4.88 6.36
N ALA A 8 1.04 -3.58 6.60
CA ALA A 8 -0.05 -2.69 6.99
C ALA A 8 -1.13 -2.57 5.90
N PHE A 9 -0.72 -2.53 4.62
CA PHE A 9 -1.64 -2.48 3.49
C PHE A 9 -2.46 -3.77 3.34
N GLU A 10 -1.82 -4.94 3.41
CA GLU A 10 -2.48 -6.24 3.27
C GLU A 10 -3.46 -6.49 4.42
N LEU A 11 -3.05 -6.24 5.66
CA LEU A 11 -3.93 -6.37 6.82
C LEU A 11 -5.18 -5.49 6.68
N ASN A 12 -5.04 -4.27 6.15
CA ASN A 12 -6.21 -3.40 5.97
C ASN A 12 -7.05 -3.72 4.72
N ARG A 13 -6.42 -3.94 3.57
CA ARG A 13 -7.12 -4.03 2.27
C ARG A 13 -7.51 -5.44 1.87
N ILE A 14 -6.76 -6.44 2.32
CA ILE A 14 -7.00 -7.85 2.00
C ILE A 14 -7.71 -8.52 3.18
N HIS A 15 -7.22 -8.31 4.40
CA HIS A 15 -7.79 -8.92 5.60
C HIS A 15 -8.87 -8.06 6.28
N GLY A 16 -9.10 -6.84 5.83
CA GLY A 16 -10.21 -5.99 6.29
C GLY A 16 -10.06 -5.41 7.71
N LEU A 17 -8.88 -5.52 8.32
CA LEU A 17 -8.64 -5.01 9.67
C LEU A 17 -8.64 -3.47 9.71
N LYS A 18 -9.20 -2.92 10.78
CA LYS A 18 -9.19 -1.47 11.06
C LYS A 18 -7.82 -1.03 11.56
N TYR A 19 -7.50 0.25 11.39
CA TYR A 19 -6.18 0.79 11.75
C TYR A 19 -5.83 0.55 13.21
N LYS A 20 -6.80 0.72 14.12
CA LYS A 20 -6.67 0.40 15.55
C LYS A 20 -6.28 -1.04 15.83
N GLU A 21 -6.87 -1.99 15.10
CA GLU A 21 -6.61 -3.43 15.29
C GLU A 21 -5.20 -3.79 14.82
N ILE A 22 -4.77 -3.20 13.69
CA ILE A 22 -3.41 -3.36 13.15
C ILE A 22 -2.37 -2.69 14.05
N ALA A 23 -2.66 -1.49 14.56
CA ALA A 23 -1.80 -0.77 15.47
C ALA A 23 -1.55 -1.57 16.76
N ALA A 24 -2.62 -2.15 17.32
CA ALA A 24 -2.54 -3.03 18.48
C ALA A 24 -1.72 -4.30 18.20
N SER A 25 -1.95 -4.98 17.06
CA SER A 25 -1.24 -6.23 16.73
C SER A 25 0.23 -6.03 16.41
N LEU A 26 0.60 -4.89 15.85
CA LEU A 26 1.98 -4.56 15.49
C LEU A 26 2.71 -3.71 16.55
N HIS A 27 2.06 -3.43 17.68
CA HIS A 27 2.60 -2.61 18.78
C HIS A 27 3.11 -1.23 18.34
N VAL A 28 2.34 -0.54 17.50
CA VAL A 28 2.64 0.82 17.01
C VAL A 28 1.42 1.73 17.16
N SER A 29 1.57 3.03 16.89
CA SER A 29 0.43 3.96 16.90
C SER A 29 -0.46 3.80 15.66
N GLU A 30 -1.75 4.16 15.76
CA GLU A 30 -2.64 4.25 14.59
C GLU A 30 -2.09 5.19 13.51
N ARG A 31 -1.41 6.27 13.92
CA ARG A 31 -0.72 7.21 13.02
C ARG A 31 0.38 6.52 12.21
N THR A 32 1.15 5.63 12.84
CA THR A 32 2.17 4.83 12.15
C THR A 32 1.53 3.94 11.07
N ILE A 33 0.38 3.34 11.35
CA ILE A 33 -0.36 2.53 10.36
C ILE A 33 -0.88 3.39 9.20
N GLU A 34 -1.45 4.56 9.50
CA GLU A 34 -1.88 5.53 8.48
C GLU A 34 -0.72 5.92 7.55
N GLU A 35 0.44 6.24 8.11
CA GLU A 35 1.64 6.60 7.33
C GLU A 35 2.16 5.43 6.49
N ARG A 36 2.22 4.22 7.05
CA ARG A 36 2.65 3.01 6.32
C ARG A 36 1.72 2.72 5.14
N ILE A 37 0.40 2.80 5.34
CA ILE A 37 -0.60 2.62 4.27
C ILE A 37 -0.52 3.76 3.23
N GLY A 38 -0.33 5.01 3.66
CA GLY A 38 -0.15 6.14 2.75
C GLY A 38 1.08 5.98 1.85
N LYS A 39 2.22 5.59 2.45
CA LYS A 39 3.44 5.26 1.70
C LYS A 39 3.20 4.06 0.78
N ALA A 40 2.43 3.06 1.21
CA ALA A 40 2.10 1.92 0.40
C ALA A 40 1.36 2.30 -0.89
N LEU A 41 0.31 3.11 -0.75
CA LEU A 41 -0.46 3.63 -1.88
C LEU A 41 0.38 4.50 -2.82
N LYS A 42 1.30 5.30 -2.27
CA LYS A 42 2.24 6.10 -3.08
C LYS A 42 3.16 5.20 -3.93
N PHE A 43 3.70 4.13 -3.33
CA PHE A 43 4.47 3.12 -4.05
C PHE A 43 3.62 2.51 -5.17
N LEU A 44 2.44 1.97 -4.86
CA LEU A 44 1.57 1.34 -5.85
C LEU A 44 1.21 2.27 -7.00
N ARG A 45 0.86 3.53 -6.71
CA ARG A 45 0.53 4.53 -7.73
C ARG A 45 1.69 4.79 -8.69
N HIS A 46 2.93 4.85 -8.19
CA HIS A 46 4.11 5.06 -9.02
C HIS A 46 4.29 3.90 -10.01
N TYR A 47 4.32 2.66 -9.52
CA TYR A 47 4.51 1.48 -10.39
C TYR A 47 3.36 1.26 -11.36
N LEU A 48 2.11 1.52 -10.95
CA LEU A 48 0.95 1.41 -11.84
C LEU A 48 0.93 2.49 -12.91
N ARG A 49 1.42 3.71 -12.62
CA ARG A 49 1.55 4.76 -13.63
C ARG A 49 2.54 4.35 -14.73
N ASP A 50 3.69 3.84 -14.33
CA ASP A 50 4.71 3.41 -15.28
C ASP A 50 4.17 2.26 -16.13
N PHE A 51 3.49 1.30 -15.50
CA PHE A 51 2.84 0.19 -16.19
C PHE A 51 1.76 0.65 -17.18
N PHE A 52 0.95 1.65 -16.82
CA PHE A 52 -0.04 2.23 -17.72
C PHE A 52 0.61 2.85 -18.97
N ILE A 53 1.75 3.54 -18.81
CA ILE A 53 2.51 4.10 -19.93
C ILE A 53 2.99 2.97 -20.85
N TRP A 54 3.58 1.91 -20.30
CA TRP A 54 4.03 0.75 -21.06
C TRP A 54 2.89 0.04 -21.80
N ILE A 55 1.76 -0.18 -21.14
CA ILE A 55 0.56 -0.75 -21.78
C ILE A 55 0.08 0.14 -22.91
N SER A 56 -0.01 1.45 -22.69
CA SER A 56 -0.49 2.38 -23.73
C SER A 56 0.42 2.38 -24.95
N PHE A 57 1.73 2.28 -24.75
CA PHE A 57 2.70 2.13 -25.83
C PHE A 57 2.52 0.79 -26.58
N LEU A 58 2.39 -0.32 -25.85
CA LEU A 58 2.18 -1.65 -26.43
C LEU A 58 0.86 -1.77 -27.22
N LEU A 59 -0.21 -1.09 -26.77
CA LEU A 59 -1.50 -1.09 -27.46
C LEU A 59 -1.55 -0.17 -28.70
N TYR A 60 -0.62 0.76 -28.82
CA TYR A 60 -0.54 1.71 -29.95
C TYR A 60 0.47 1.26 -31.03
N LEU A 61 1.36 0.32 -30.70
CA LEU A 61 2.30 -0.32 -31.62
C LEU A 61 1.64 -1.49 -32.37
#